data_AF-A0A7C5AQM2-F1
#
_entry.id   AF-A0A7C5AQM2-F1
#
_cell.length_a   1.000
_cell.length_b   1.000
_cell.length_c   1.000
_cell.angle_alpha   90.00
_cell.angle_beta   90.00
_cell.angle_gamma   90.00
#
_symmetry.space_group_name_H-M   'P 1'
#
loop_
_entity.id
_entity.type
_entity.pdbx_description
1 polymer ?
#
loop_
_entity_poly.entity_id
_entity_poly.type
_entity_poly.pdbx_seq_one_letter_code
_entity_poly.pdbx_strand_id
1 'polypeptide(L)'
;MNVLHLPRVQQGSATELPYPDDFFDAVLTDPPYYDNVPYADLSDFFYCLLPGTWVLTESGYKPIEEICVGERVLSHKGRWTPVQRIFRRSYRGKIFVIQVS
;
A
#
# COMPACT_ATOMS: atom_id res chain seq x y z
N MET A 1 29.96 13.95 -1.36
CA MET A 1 29.75 12.86 -2.33
C MET A 1 28.44 12.18 -1.97
N ASN A 2 27.46 12.14 -2.87
CA ASN A 2 26.20 11.42 -2.64
C ASN A 2 26.44 9.94 -2.92
N VAL A 3 26.32 9.09 -1.89
CA VAL A 3 26.38 7.64 -2.06
C VAL A 3 24.97 7.18 -2.47
N LEU A 4 24.85 6.50 -3.60
CA LEU A 4 23.60 5.88 -4.01
C LEU A 4 23.39 4.61 -3.17
N HIS A 5 22.30 4.59 -2.39
CA HIS A 5 21.86 3.37 -1.71
C HIS A 5 20.86 2.63 -2.60
N LEU A 6 21.34 1.57 -3.25
CA LEU A 6 20.49 0.71 -4.05
C LEU A 6 19.57 -0.12 -3.14
N PRO A 7 18.28 -0.26 -3.47
CA PRO A 7 17.36 -1.11 -2.73
C PRO A 7 17.84 -2.57 -2.81
N ARG A 8 17.93 -3.24 -1.65
CA ARG A 8 18.29 -4.66 -1.57
C ARG A 8 17.03 -5.50 -1.39
N VAL A 9 16.70 -6.30 -2.40
CA VAL A 9 15.59 -7.27 -2.35
C VAL A 9 16.15 -8.64 -1.98
N GLN A 10 15.57 -9.28 -0.97
CA GLN A 10 15.91 -10.64 -0.54
C GLN A 10 14.63 -11.44 -0.36
N GLN A 11 14.64 -12.70 -0.81
CA GLN A 11 13.57 -13.65 -0.54
C GLN A 11 13.97 -14.53 0.66
N GLY A 12 13.10 -14.66 1.65
CA GLY A 12 13.34 -15.45 2.86
C GLY A 12 12.09 -15.56 3.74
N SER A 13 12.19 -16.32 4.83
CA SER A 13 11.09 -16.39 5.81
C SER A 13 11.07 -15.13 6.68
N ALA A 14 9.88 -14.56 6.90
CA ALA A 14 9.70 -13.49 7.87
C ALA A 14 9.99 -13.94 9.32
N THR A 15 10.09 -15.24 9.57
CA THR A 15 10.48 -15.82 10.87
C THR A 15 11.97 -16.06 11.03
N GLU A 16 12.78 -15.86 9.97
CA GLU A 16 14.22 -16.15 9.94
C GLU A 16 14.98 -14.97 9.31
N LEU A 17 14.93 -13.81 9.97
CA LEU A 17 15.47 -12.56 9.46
C LEU A 17 16.99 -12.48 9.70
N PRO A 18 17.83 -12.32 8.65
CA PRO A 18 19.29 -12.36 8.78
C PRO A 18 19.90 -11.00 9.17
N TYR A 19 19.36 -10.34 10.20
CA TYR A 19 19.79 -9.00 10.62
C TYR A 19 20.45 -9.05 12.00
N PRO A 20 21.59 -8.35 12.19
CA PRO A 20 22.26 -8.32 13.49
C PRO A 20 21.31 -7.81 14.58
N ASP A 21 21.40 -8.41 15.77
CA ASP A 21 20.66 -8.01 16.97
C ASP A 21 19.12 -8.08 16.85
N ASP A 22 18.58 -8.82 15.87
CA ASP A 22 17.13 -8.92 15.60
C ASP A 22 16.44 -7.54 15.43
N PHE A 23 17.17 -6.54 14.92
CA PHE A 23 16.74 -5.14 14.88
C PHE A 23 16.47 -4.60 13.47
N PHE A 24 15.43 -3.77 13.37
CA PHE A 24 15.05 -3.00 12.17
C PHE A 24 14.46 -1.64 12.54
N ASP A 25 14.68 -0.63 11.71
CA ASP A 25 14.06 0.70 11.87
C ASP A 25 12.54 0.66 11.64
N ALA A 26 12.08 -0.17 10.70
CA ALA A 26 10.67 -0.34 10.38
C ALA A 26 10.41 -1.68 9.68
N VAL A 27 9.26 -2.28 9.98
CA VAL A 27 8.71 -3.43 9.26
C VAL A 27 7.45 -2.97 8.52
N LEU A 28 7.42 -3.15 7.20
CA LEU A 28 6.25 -2.90 6.37
C LEU A 28 5.76 -4.24 5.83
N THR A 29 4.55 -4.62 6.22
CA THR A 29 3.86 -5.80 5.72
C THR A 29 2.48 -5.37 5.27
N ASP A 30 1.98 -5.92 4.15
CA ASP A 30 0.54 -6.03 4.02
C ASP A 30 0.11 -7.05 5.08
N PRO A 31 -0.90 -6.75 5.91
CA PRO A 31 -1.20 -7.70 6.97
C PRO A 31 -1.85 -8.95 6.34
N PRO A 32 -1.55 -10.16 6.85
CA PRO A 32 -2.10 -11.40 6.33
C PRO A 32 -3.57 -11.51 6.72
N TYR A 33 -4.44 -10.80 6.01
CA TYR A 33 -5.88 -10.72 6.30
C TYR A 33 -6.66 -11.81 5.57
N TYR A 34 -6.28 -13.07 5.79
CA TYR A 34 -7.18 -14.19 5.53
C TYR A 34 -8.34 -14.20 6.56
N ASP A 35 -9.11 -15.29 6.60
CA ASP A 35 -10.38 -15.55 7.29
C ASP A 35 -10.50 -15.15 8.79
N ASN A 36 -9.49 -14.55 9.41
CA ASN A 36 -9.39 -14.40 10.86
C ASN A 36 -9.99 -13.11 11.45
N VAL A 37 -10.40 -12.11 10.66
CA VAL A 37 -11.20 -10.95 11.15
C VAL A 37 -12.03 -10.39 9.99
N PRO A 38 -13.29 -9.93 10.18
CA PRO A 38 -14.04 -9.25 9.11
C PRO A 38 -13.27 -8.00 8.63
N TYR A 39 -12.57 -8.16 7.50
CA TYR A 39 -11.79 -7.11 6.84
C TYR A 39 -12.63 -5.86 6.59
N ALA A 40 -13.91 -6.02 6.24
CA ALA A 40 -14.81 -4.90 6.03
C ALA A 40 -14.86 -3.97 7.26
N ASP A 41 -14.90 -4.52 8.47
CA ASP A 41 -15.03 -3.75 9.70
C ASP A 41 -13.71 -3.11 10.13
N LEU A 42 -12.57 -3.76 9.84
CA LEU A 42 -11.24 -3.24 10.17
C LEU A 42 -10.63 -2.32 9.10
N SER A 43 -10.99 -2.51 7.83
CA SER A 43 -10.45 -1.72 6.70
C SER A 43 -10.75 -0.23 6.83
N ASP A 44 -11.85 0.13 7.49
CA ASP A 44 -12.23 1.51 7.82
C ASP A 44 -11.18 2.21 8.72
N PHE A 45 -10.29 1.47 9.38
CA PHE A 45 -9.21 2.00 10.21
C PHE A 45 -7.86 2.09 9.49
N PHE A 46 -7.70 1.40 8.35
CA PHE A 46 -6.43 1.25 7.62
C PHE A 46 -6.53 1.88 6.22
N TYR A 47 -6.23 3.18 6.12
CA TYR A 47 -6.11 3.88 4.83
C TYR A 47 -4.64 4.02 4.44
N CYS A 48 -4.29 3.53 3.25
CA CYS A 48 -2.88 3.29 2.87
C CYS A 48 -2.25 4.37 1.99
N LEU A 49 -3.04 5.24 1.35
CA LEU A 49 -2.57 6.05 0.22
C LEU A 49 -2.80 7.55 0.45
N LEU A 50 -1.83 8.35 0.02
CA LEU A 50 -1.86 9.81 0.09
C LEU A 50 -2.57 10.40 -1.12
N PRO A 51 -3.08 11.64 -1.03
CA PRO A 51 -3.41 12.44 -2.20
C PRO A 51 -2.24 12.46 -3.19
N GLY A 52 -2.54 12.37 -4.49
CA GLY A 52 -1.58 12.27 -5.59
C GLY A 52 -1.10 10.86 -5.91
N THR A 53 -1.52 9.83 -5.16
CA THR A 53 -1.20 8.44 -5.52
C THR A 53 -1.96 8.06 -6.78
N TRP A 54 -1.24 7.67 -7.83
CA TRP A 54 -1.83 7.26 -9.10
C TRP A 54 -2.54 5.90 -9.00
N VAL A 55 -3.78 5.86 -9.51
CA VAL A 55 -4.59 4.66 -9.68
C VAL A 55 -4.82 4.45 -11.17
N LEU A 56 -4.61 3.22 -11.64
CA LEU A 56 -4.87 2.85 -13.03
C LEU A 56 -6.38 2.61 -13.23
N THR A 57 -7.01 3.44 -14.05
CA THR A 57 -8.42 3.35 -14.46
C THR A 57 -8.51 2.93 -15.93
N GLU A 58 -9.70 2.54 -16.39
CA GLU A 58 -9.93 2.28 -17.83
C GLU A 58 -9.65 3.50 -18.72
N SER A 59 -9.75 4.72 -18.17
CA SER A 59 -9.48 5.98 -18.88
C SER A 59 -8.03 6.47 -18.79
N GLY A 60 -7.16 5.73 -18.09
CA GLY A 60 -5.78 6.11 -17.80
C GLY A 60 -5.51 6.30 -16.31
N TYR A 61 -4.36 6.87 -15.97
CA TYR A 61 -4.00 7.14 -14.59
C TYR A 61 -4.74 8.34 -14.04
N LYS A 62 -5.30 8.20 -12.84
CA LYS A 62 -5.99 9.27 -12.10
C LYS A 62 -5.51 9.27 -10.65
N PRO A 63 -5.32 10.42 -9.99
CA PRO A 63 -4.94 10.44 -8.60
C PRO A 63 -6.09 9.92 -7.71
N ILE A 64 -5.76 9.25 -6.62
CA ILE A 64 -6.71 8.50 -5.80
C ILE A 64 -7.87 9.35 -5.24
N GLU A 65 -7.61 10.63 -4.93
CA GLU A 65 -8.60 11.56 -4.42
C GLU A 65 -9.70 11.93 -5.43
N GLU A 66 -9.43 11.74 -6.72
CA GLU A 66 -10.35 12.01 -7.83
C GLU A 66 -11.15 10.76 -8.26
N ILE A 67 -10.85 9.58 -7.71
CA ILE A 67 -11.55 8.33 -8.03
C ILE A 67 -12.98 8.38 -7.46
N CYS A 68 -13.94 7.96 -8.28
CA CYS A 68 -15.36 7.93 -7.92
C CYS A 68 -15.91 6.50 -7.80
N VAL A 69 -16.98 6.32 -7.00
CA VAL A 69 -17.75 5.07 -6.97
C VAL A 69 -18.29 4.77 -8.37
N GLY A 70 -18.23 3.51 -8.78
CA GLY A 70 -18.63 3.04 -10.11
C GLY A 70 -17.51 3.11 -11.16
N GLU A 71 -16.46 3.88 -10.92
CA GLU A 71 -15.31 3.94 -11.82
C GLU A 71 -14.55 2.60 -11.83
N ARG A 72 -14.06 2.19 -13.00
CA ARG A 72 -13.44 0.88 -13.19
C ARG A 72 -11.92 0.99 -13.03
N VAL A 73 -11.38 0.27 -12.06
CA VAL A 73 -9.95 0.22 -11.71
C VAL A 73 -9.39 -1.18 -11.92
N LEU A 74 -8.08 -1.28 -12.17
CA LEU A 74 -7.42 -2.56 -12.37
C LEU A 74 -7.22 -3.29 -11.03
N SER A 75 -7.79 -4.48 -10.88
CA SER A 75 -7.56 -5.34 -9.71
C SER A 75 -6.25 -6.11 -9.78
N HIS A 76 -5.79 -6.63 -8.64
CA HIS A 76 -4.62 -7.52 -8.55
C HIS A 76 -4.73 -8.79 -9.42
N LYS A 77 -5.94 -9.18 -9.84
CA LYS A 77 -6.19 -10.31 -10.78
C LYS A 77 -6.15 -9.88 -12.25
N GLY A 78 -5.76 -8.64 -12.55
CA GLY A 78 -5.73 -8.09 -13.91
C GLY A 78 -7.12 -7.83 -14.50
N ARG A 79 -8.14 -7.62 -13.67
CA ARG A 79 -9.54 -7.38 -14.12
C ARG A 79 -10.00 -5.97 -13.77
N TRP A 80 -10.67 -5.32 -14.71
CA TRP A 80 -11.38 -4.06 -14.48
C TRP A 80 -12.59 -4.27 -13.58
N THR A 81 -12.58 -3.62 -12.42
CA THR A 81 -13.58 -3.80 -11.36
C THR A 81 -14.11 -2.44 -10.93
N PRO A 82 -15.44 -2.27 -10.76
CA PRO A 82 -16.00 -1.02 -10.29
C PRO A 82 -15.68 -0.77 -8.81
N VAL A 83 -15.25 0.45 -8.51
CA VAL A 83 -15.08 0.95 -7.15
C VAL A 83 -16.43 0.97 -6.44
N GLN A 84 -16.53 0.30 -5.30
CA GLN A 84 -17.78 0.17 -4.54
C GLN A 84 -17.96 1.28 -3.51
N ARG A 85 -16.85 1.78 -2.96
CA ARG A 85 -16.85 2.75 -1.85
C ARG A 85 -15.58 3.58 -1.90
N ILE A 86 -15.70 4.85 -1.53
CA ILE A 86 -14.57 5.75 -1.31
C ILE A 86 -14.45 6.00 0.18
N PHE A 87 -13.22 5.94 0.67
CA PHE A 87 -12.90 6.28 2.04
C PHE A 87 -12.06 7.54 2.10
N ARG A 88 -12.33 8.40 3.08
CA ARG A 88 -11.58 9.63 3.33
C ARG A 88 -11.37 9.81 4.82
N ARG A 89 -10.16 10.18 5.21
CA ARG A 89 -9.81 10.46 6.61
C ARG A 89 -8.85 11.63 6.68
N SER A 90 -9.07 12.51 7.66
CA SER A 90 -8.06 13.51 8.04
C SER A 90 -6.93 12.82 8.80
N TYR A 91 -5.70 12.96 8.32
CA TYR A 91 -4.51 12.42 8.97
C TYR A 91 -3.54 13.57 9.31
N ARG A 92 -2.98 13.53 10.52
CA ARG A 92 -1.89 14.41 10.96
C ARG A 92 -0.85 13.54 11.66
N GLY A 93 0.33 13.41 11.05
CA GLY A 93 1.40 12.55 11.56
C GLY A 93 2.53 12.40 10.56
N LYS A 94 3.50 11.53 10.87
CA LYS A 94 4.64 11.24 9.99
C LYS A 94 4.20 10.32 8.85
N ILE A 95 4.74 10.56 7.67
CA ILE A 95 4.55 9.73 6.48
C ILE A 95 5.92 9.22 6.06
N PHE A 96 6.00 7.95 5.67
CA PHE A 96 7.20 7.35 5.10
C PHE A 96 7.00 7.21 3.60
N VAL A 97 7.96 7.71 2.81
CA VAL A 97 7.99 7.53 1.35
C VAL A 97 9.14 6.59 1.03
N ILE A 98 8.84 5.44 0.45
CA ILE A 98 9.85 4.50 -0.03
C ILE A 98 10.13 4.82 -1.48
N GLN A 99 11.36 5.26 -1.77
CA GLN A 99 11.84 5.48 -3.12
C GLN A 99 12.67 4.28 -3.54
N VAL A 100 12.26 3.62 -4.62
CA VAL A 100 13.03 2.56 -5.27
C VAL A 100 13.72 3.21 -6.46
N SER A 101 15.06 3.24 -6.46
CA SER A 101 15.91 3.82 -7.52
C SER A 101 16.09 2.87 -8.70
#